data_AF-A0A7X6SC19-F1
#
_entry.id   AF-A0A7X6SC19-F1
#
_cell.length_a   1.000
_cell.length_b   1.000
_cell.length_c   1.000
_cell.angle_alpha   90.00
_cell.angle_beta   90.00
_cell.angle_gamma   90.00
#
_symmetry.space_group_name_H-M   'P 1'
#
loop_
_entity.id
_entity.type
_entity.pdbx_description
1 polymer ?
#
loop_
_entity_poly.entity_id
_entity_poly.type
_entity_poly.pdbx_seq_one_letter_code
_entity_poly.pdbx_strand_id
1 'polypeptide(L)'
;MTTIGLYLITGTALVVSFIKNKDKTILSLKKAWKSFENILPQFLTILVIIGIALAILSPEQISRLVGSESGWIGVLVAAFIGSITLVPGFIAFPLASALLK
;
A
#
# COMPACT_ATOMS: atom_id res chain seq x y z
N MET A 1 16.42 -10.47 1.02
CA MET A 1 16.48 -11.94 1.18
C MET A 1 15.08 -12.57 1.35
N THR A 2 14.19 -11.97 2.13
CA THR A 2 12.79 -12.45 2.34
C THR A 2 11.90 -12.40 1.08
N THR A 3 12.00 -11.34 0.26
CA THR A 3 11.17 -11.19 -0.97
C THR A 3 11.44 -12.28 -2.01
N ILE A 4 12.69 -12.70 -2.15
CA ILE A 4 13.10 -13.77 -3.08
C ILE A 4 12.45 -15.10 -2.68
N GLY A 5 12.45 -15.41 -1.38
CA GLY A 5 11.79 -16.61 -0.85
C GLY A 5 10.29 -16.62 -1.15
N LEU A 6 9.61 -15.48 -0.98
CA LEU A 6 8.18 -15.33 -1.33
C LEU A 6 7.92 -15.58 -2.82
N TYR A 7 8.73 -15.01 -3.71
CA TYR A 7 8.58 -15.24 -5.15
C TYR A 7 8.83 -16.69 -5.55
N LEU A 8 9.81 -17.37 -4.95
CA LEU A 8 10.05 -18.79 -5.20
C LEU A 8 8.88 -19.66 -4.74
N ILE A 9 8.37 -19.43 -3.53
CA ILE A 9 7.23 -20.18 -2.98
C ILE A 9 5.97 -19.96 -3.82
N THR A 10 5.65 -18.70 -4.13
CA THR A 10 4.45 -18.40 -4.93
C THR A 10 4.56 -18.87 -6.37
N GLY A 11 5.73 -18.73 -6.99
CA GLY A 11 6.00 -19.23 -8.35
C GLY A 11 5.88 -20.75 -8.43
N THR A 12 6.49 -21.48 -7.50
CA THR A 12 6.37 -22.95 -7.45
C THR A 12 4.93 -23.39 -7.19
N ALA A 13 4.21 -22.75 -6.26
CA ALA A 13 2.80 -23.02 -6.01
C ALA A 13 1.92 -22.77 -7.25
N LEU A 14 2.20 -21.71 -8.01
CA LEU A 14 1.50 -21.41 -9.26
C LEU A 14 1.77 -22.47 -10.32
N VAL A 15 3.02 -22.90 -10.49
CA VAL A 15 3.40 -23.99 -11.40
C VAL A 15 2.69 -25.29 -11.02
N VAL A 16 2.71 -25.67 -9.73
CA VAL A 16 2.00 -26.85 -9.22
C VAL A 16 0.49 -26.75 -9.48
N SER A 17 -0.12 -25.58 -9.22
CA SER A 17 -1.53 -25.34 -9.51
C SER A 17 -1.84 -25.50 -11.00
N PHE A 18 -0.97 -24.97 -11.86
CA PHE A 18 -1.14 -25.02 -13.31
C PHE A 18 -1.02 -26.45 -13.85
N ILE A 19 -0.09 -27.25 -13.32
CA ILE A 19 0.03 -28.69 -13.67
C ILE A 19 -1.21 -29.45 -13.19
N LYS A 20 -1.70 -29.15 -11.98
CA LYS A 20 -2.83 -29.87 -11.37
C LYS A 20 -4.17 -29.57 -12.03
N ASN A 21 -4.42 -28.30 -12.38
CA ASN A 21 -5.62 -27.89 -13.09
C ASN A 21 -5.41 -26.53 -13.79
N LYS A 22 -5.18 -26.58 -15.11
CA LYS A 22 -4.95 -25.39 -15.94
C LYS A 22 -6.15 -24.46 -15.96
N ASP A 23 -7.35 -25.00 -16.18
CA ASP A 23 -8.57 -24.20 -16.34
C ASP A 23 -8.92 -23.43 -15.07
N LYS A 24 -8.83 -24.09 -13.91
CA LYS A 24 -9.06 -23.48 -12.60
C LYS A 24 -7.99 -22.43 -12.29
N THR A 25 -6.74 -22.69 -12.65
CA THR A 25 -5.64 -21.73 -12.44
C THR A 25 -5.84 -20.48 -13.29
N ILE A 26 -6.15 -20.63 -14.58
CA ILE A 26 -6.44 -19.50 -15.48
C ILE A 26 -7.66 -18.72 -15.01
N LEU A 27 -8.72 -19.39 -14.56
CA LEU A 27 -9.91 -18.73 -14.02
C LEU A 27 -9.58 -17.89 -12.77
N SER A 28 -8.79 -18.44 -11.85
CA SER A 28 -8.34 -17.71 -10.66
C SER A 28 -7.46 -16.51 -11.02
N LEU A 29 -6.54 -16.66 -11.97
CA LEU A 29 -5.71 -15.55 -12.45
C LEU A 29 -6.55 -14.44 -13.11
N LYS A 30 -7.56 -14.78 -13.92
CA LYS A 30 -8.50 -13.80 -14.49
C LYS A 30 -9.27 -13.06 -13.40
N LYS A 31 -9.73 -13.76 -12.36
CA LYS A 31 -10.41 -13.13 -11.21
C LYS A 31 -9.47 -12.19 -10.45
N ALA A 32 -8.24 -12.61 -10.21
CA ALA A 32 -7.22 -11.78 -9.55
C ALA A 32 -6.92 -10.52 -10.38
N TRP A 33 -6.76 -10.66 -11.70
CA TRP A 33 -6.54 -9.54 -12.61
C TRP A 33 -7.71 -8.55 -12.59
N LYS A 34 -8.95 -9.05 -12.70
CA LYS A 34 -10.13 -8.18 -12.64
C LYS A 34 -10.29 -7.47 -11.29
N SER A 35 -9.95 -8.16 -10.19
CA SER A 35 -9.92 -7.53 -8.87
C SER A 35 -8.85 -6.44 -8.78
N PHE A 36 -7.68 -6.66 -9.40
CA PHE A 36 -6.61 -5.67 -9.49
C PHE A 36 -7.03 -4.46 -10.31
N GLU A 37 -7.64 -4.67 -11.49
CA GLU A 37 -8.18 -3.59 -12.32
C GLU A 37 -9.24 -2.77 -11.58
N ASN A 38 -10.08 -3.39 -10.77
CA ASN A 38 -11.10 -2.67 -9.99
C ASN A 38 -10.50 -1.75 -8.91
N ILE A 39 -9.39 -2.14 -8.29
CA ILE A 39 -8.72 -1.30 -7.27
C ILE A 39 -7.79 -0.26 -7.89
N LEU A 40 -7.34 -0.47 -9.13
CA LEU A 40 -6.31 0.33 -9.78
C LEU A 40 -6.69 1.82 -9.94
N PRO A 41 -7.91 2.21 -10.40
CA PRO A 41 -8.29 3.61 -10.53
C PRO A 41 -8.24 4.36 -9.19
N GLN A 42 -8.79 3.75 -8.14
CA GLN A 42 -8.78 4.32 -6.79
C GLN A 42 -7.35 4.42 -6.26
N PHE A 43 -6.55 3.37 -6.46
CA PHE A 43 -5.16 3.32 -6.03
C PHE A 43 -4.32 4.42 -6.69
N LEU A 44 -4.40 4.54 -8.02
CA LEU A 44 -3.67 5.56 -8.79
C LEU A 44 -4.10 6.98 -8.41
N THR A 45 -5.41 7.22 -8.25
CA THR A 45 -5.94 8.53 -7.83
C THR A 45 -5.29 8.96 -6.52
N ILE A 46 -5.21 8.05 -5.54
CA ILE A 46 -4.66 8.39 -4.23
C ILE A 46 -3.13 8.53 -4.30
N LEU A 47 -2.43 7.71 -5.08
CA LEU A 47 -1.00 7.90 -5.32
C LEU A 47 -0.69 9.28 -5.92
N VAL A 48 -1.51 9.76 -6.85
CA VAL A 48 -1.37 11.11 -7.43
C VAL A 48 -1.60 12.18 -6.37
N ILE A 49 -2.66 12.06 -5.57
CA ILE A 49 -2.94 13.01 -4.47
C ILE A 49 -1.79 13.05 -3.47
N ILE A 50 -1.27 11.88 -3.06
CA ILE A 50 -0.12 11.78 -2.16
C ILE A 50 1.12 12.40 -2.81
N GLY A 51 1.39 12.10 -4.07
CA GLY A 51 2.53 12.67 -4.80
C GLY A 51 2.47 14.20 -4.87
N ILE A 52 1.30 14.76 -5.15
CA ILE A 52 1.08 16.22 -5.13
C ILE A 52 1.24 16.76 -3.71
N ALA A 53 0.68 16.10 -2.70
CA ALA A 53 0.80 16.51 -1.31
C ALA A 53 2.27 16.55 -0.87
N LEU A 54 3.07 15.53 -1.20
CA LEU A 54 4.50 15.47 -0.89
C LEU A 54 5.35 16.43 -1.73
N ALA A 55 4.88 16.82 -2.92
CA ALA A 55 5.54 17.86 -3.71
C ALA A 55 5.36 19.26 -3.09
N ILE A 56 4.25 19.48 -2.35
CA ILE A 56 3.94 20.75 -1.68
C ILE A 56 4.44 20.75 -0.23
N LEU A 57 4.31 19.62 0.48
CA LEU A 57 4.66 19.43 1.88
C LEU A 57 5.90 18.53 1.97
N SER A 58 7.04 19.11 2.31
CA SER A 58 8.25 18.33 2.55
C SER A 58 8.10 17.45 3.79
N PRO A 59 8.82 16.32 3.88
CA PRO A 59 8.82 15.47 5.07
C PRO A 59 9.14 16.25 6.36
N GLU A 60 10.01 17.25 6.30
CA GLU A 60 10.35 18.12 7.43
C GLU A 60 9.15 18.97 7.87
N GLN A 61 8.39 19.52 6.92
CA GLN A 61 7.16 20.28 7.23
C GLN A 61 6.11 19.37 7.88
N ILE A 62 5.98 18.13 7.40
CA ILE A 62 5.08 17.13 7.98
C ILE A 62 5.53 16.77 9.41
N SER A 63 6.83 16.54 9.61
CA SER A 63 7.39 16.23 10.93
C SER A 63 7.13 17.33 11.96
N ARG A 64 7.27 18.60 11.55
CA ARG A 64 6.99 19.78 12.39
C ARG A 64 5.53 19.94 12.77
N LEU A 65 4.60 19.60 11.87
CA LEU A 65 3.16 19.76 12.14
C LEU A 65 2.57 18.61 12.96
N VAL A 66 2.92 17.37 12.63
CA VAL A 66 2.22 16.17 13.11
C VAL A 66 3.16 15.00 13.45
N GLY A 67 4.47 15.19 13.31
CA GLY A 67 5.49 14.18 13.64
C GLY A 67 6.16 14.44 15.00
N SER A 68 7.35 13.85 15.17
CA SER A 68 8.11 13.95 16.43
C SER A 68 8.53 15.38 16.77
N GLU A 69 8.73 16.24 15.78
CA GLU A 69 9.06 17.65 15.99
C GLU A 69 7.87 18.50 16.47
N SER A 70 6.63 18.01 16.32
CA SER A 70 5.40 18.71 16.79
C SER A 70 5.16 18.60 18.30
N GLY A 71 5.95 17.77 18.99
CA GLY A 71 5.76 17.43 20.39
C GLY A 71 4.58 16.47 20.64
N TRP A 72 4.43 16.04 21.90
CA TRP A 72 3.45 15.02 22.30
C TRP A 72 1.99 15.36 21.99
N ILE A 73 1.61 16.65 22.07
CA ILE A 73 0.25 17.10 21.75
C ILE A 73 -0.04 16.95 20.25
N GLY A 74 0.91 17.35 19.39
CA GLY A 74 0.76 17.21 17.93
C GLY A 74 0.63 15.74 17.51
N VAL A 75 1.46 14.87 18.10
CA VAL A 75 1.38 13.42 17.88
C VAL A 75 0.06 12.83 18.35
N LEU A 76 -0.46 13.23 19.53
CA LEU A 76 -1.75 12.75 20.03
C LEU A 76 -2.93 13.17 19.13
N VAL A 77 -2.93 14.42 18.65
CA VAL A 77 -3.94 14.91 17.72
C VAL A 77 -3.84 14.17 16.38
N ALA A 78 -2.63 13.99 15.84
CA ALA A 78 -2.41 13.23 14.61
C ALA A 78 -2.89 11.77 14.74
N ALA A 79 -2.56 11.12 15.86
CA ALA A 79 -2.99 9.75 16.14
C ALA A 79 -4.51 9.63 16.28
N PHE A 80 -5.16 10.60 16.93
CA PHE A 80 -6.61 10.63 17.06
C PHE A 80 -7.28 10.79 15.68
N ILE A 81 -6.85 11.77 14.89
CA ILE A 81 -7.37 11.99 13.52
C ILE A 81 -7.11 10.75 12.65
N GLY A 82 -5.90 10.19 12.71
CA GLY A 82 -5.52 8.98 11.98
C GLY A 82 -6.35 7.75 12.37
N SER A 83 -6.71 7.61 13.65
CA SER A 83 -7.53 6.49 14.13
C SER A 83 -8.96 6.48 13.57
N ILE A 84 -9.50 7.67 13.25
CA ILE A 84 -10.83 7.84 12.67
C ILE A 84 -10.77 7.74 11.14
N THR A 85 -9.62 8.08 10.54
CA THR A 85 -9.45 8.11 9.09
C THR A 85 -9.29 6.69 8.53
N LEU A 86 -10.35 6.15 7.95
CA LEU A 86 -10.31 4.84 7.27
C LEU A 86 -9.70 4.97 5.88
N VAL A 87 -8.40 4.69 5.77
CA VAL A 87 -7.70 4.54 4.49
C VAL A 87 -7.60 3.04 4.17
N PRO A 88 -7.94 2.59 2.94
CA PRO A 88 -7.75 1.19 2.58
C PRO A 88 -6.26 0.80 2.70
N GLY A 89 -5.99 -0.38 3.25
CA GLY A 89 -4.62 -0.80 3.60
C GLY A 89 -3.63 -0.76 2.44
N PHE A 90 -4.08 -1.06 1.21
CA PHE A 90 -3.23 -1.01 0.01
C PHE A 90 -2.69 0.40 -0.32
N ILE A 91 -3.33 1.46 0.16
CA ILE A 91 -2.87 2.86 0.07
C ILE A 91 -1.97 3.24 1.25
N ALA A 92 -2.31 2.75 2.44
CA ALA A 92 -1.57 3.07 3.66
C ALA A 92 -0.10 2.62 3.58
N PHE A 93 0.17 1.46 2.97
CA PHE A 93 1.54 0.94 2.86
C PHE A 93 2.48 1.82 2.01
N PRO A 94 2.13 2.22 0.76
CA PRO A 94 2.96 3.17 0.01
C PRO A 94 3.16 4.50 0.71
N LEU A 95 2.12 5.05 1.35
CA LEU A 95 2.21 6.32 2.07
C LEU A 95 3.18 6.24 3.25
N ALA A 96 3.05 5.20 4.09
CA ALA A 96 3.97 4.97 5.19
C ALA A 96 5.41 4.81 4.69
N SER A 97 5.62 4.06 3.59
CA SER A 97 6.94 3.92 2.99
C SER A 97 7.50 5.23 2.42
N ALA A 98 6.66 6.17 1.99
CA ALA A 98 7.10 7.47 1.48
C ALA A 98 7.49 8.44 2.61
N LEU A 99 6.91 8.29 3.80
CA LEU A 99 7.17 9.14 4.96
C LEU A 99 8.25 8.58 5.91
N LEU A 100 8.49 7.26 5.90
CA LEU A 100 9.50 6.59 6.73
C LEU A 100 10.88 6.49 6.07
N LYS A 101 11.01 6.96 4.82
CA LYS A 101 12.28 7.09 4.12
C LYS A 101 12.82 8.51 4.26
#